data_AF-A0A2W1LK80-F1
#
_entry.id   AF-A0A2W1LK80-F1
#
_cell.length_a   1.000
_cell.length_b   1.000
_cell.length_c   1.000
_cell.angle_alpha   90.00
_cell.angle_beta   90.00
_cell.angle_gamma   90.00
#
_symmetry.space_group_name_H-M   'P 1'
#
loop_
_entity.id
_entity.type
_entity.pdbx_description
1 polymer ?
#
loop_
_entity_poly.entity_id
_entity_poly.type
_entity_poly.pdbx_seq_one_letter_code
_entity_poly.pdbx_strand_id
1 'polypeptide(L)'
;MTIVYSDQRHTQPHLAWHETLELHELTAFQSNYLMAFKMDVPDIKDPTLRALYAETIDAVENNLKELIEYVPKAPTIAHRNSADDLTGFYGGQLLIFAKTAVRNYAIAVTETATPKLRETLTRQLNKAIELHAKAFYFMYERGFYPSYNLQKLLTNDVMLAKKALSM
;
A
#
# COMPACT_ATOMS: atom_id res chain seq x y z
N MET A 1 2.25 -31.63 -14.41
CA MET A 1 2.81 -32.14 -13.14
C MET A 1 2.19 -31.29 -12.04
N THR A 2 1.01 -31.69 -11.56
CA THR A 2 0.29 -30.95 -10.52
C THR A 2 0.93 -31.30 -9.19
N ILE A 3 1.59 -30.34 -8.55
CA ILE A 3 2.06 -30.53 -7.18
C ILE A 3 0.81 -30.56 -6.31
N VAL A 4 0.38 -31.77 -5.95
CA VAL A 4 -0.63 -31.98 -4.92
C VAL A 4 0.10 -31.80 -3.59
N TYR A 5 -0.04 -30.64 -2.98
CA TYR A 5 0.38 -30.47 -1.60
C TYR A 5 -0.52 -31.35 -0.74
N SER A 6 0.04 -32.38 -0.12
CA SER A 6 -0.65 -33.13 0.92
C SER A 6 -0.76 -32.22 2.15
N ASP A 7 -1.90 -31.52 2.25
CA ASP A 7 -2.20 -30.67 3.39
C ASP A 7 -2.50 -31.54 4.62
N GLN A 8 -1.43 -31.93 5.28
CA GLN A 8 -1.42 -32.43 6.64
C GLN A 8 -0.37 -31.61 7.37
N ARG A 9 -0.73 -30.41 7.87
CA ARG A 9 -0.19 -29.80 9.11
C ARG A 9 -0.65 -28.34 9.32
N HIS A 10 -1.35 -28.13 10.45
CA HIS A 10 -1.68 -26.88 11.14
C HIS A 10 -2.84 -26.03 10.61
N THR A 11 -4.05 -26.28 11.12
CA THR A 11 -5.14 -25.28 11.15
C THR A 11 -4.79 -24.18 12.16
N GLN A 12 -3.81 -23.32 11.83
CA GLN A 12 -3.53 -22.14 12.63
C GLN A 12 -4.75 -21.21 12.58
N PRO A 13 -5.20 -20.63 13.72
CA PRO A 13 -6.40 -19.82 13.78
C PRO A 13 -6.21 -18.42 13.17
N HIS A 14 -5.00 -18.09 12.72
CA HIS A 14 -4.63 -16.81 12.13
C HIS A 14 -3.50 -17.00 11.10
N LEU A 15 -3.34 -16.02 10.21
CA LEU A 15 -2.24 -15.95 9.24
C LEU A 15 -0.87 -15.91 9.94
N ALA A 16 0.19 -16.36 9.27
CA ALA A 16 1.54 -16.13 9.77
C ALA A 16 1.82 -14.62 9.87
N TRP A 17 2.72 -14.23 10.78
CA TRP A 17 2.99 -12.80 11.02
C TRP A 17 3.52 -12.07 9.78
N HIS A 18 4.38 -12.71 8.99
CA HIS A 18 4.85 -12.13 7.74
C HIS A 18 3.72 -12.00 6.71
N GLU A 19 2.81 -12.98 6.61
CA GLU A 19 1.62 -12.91 5.74
C GLU A 19 0.69 -11.79 6.16
N THR A 20 0.53 -11.56 7.48
CA THR A 20 -0.26 -10.45 8.02
C THR A 20 0.33 -9.10 7.61
N LEU A 21 1.65 -8.97 7.62
CA LEU A 21 2.34 -7.75 7.17
C LEU A 21 2.26 -7.57 5.66
N GLU A 22 2.38 -8.65 4.87
CA GLU A 22 2.19 -8.57 3.42
C GLU A 22 0.74 -8.21 3.06
N LEU A 23 -0.25 -8.73 3.79
CA LEU A 23 -1.66 -8.36 3.64
C LEU A 23 -1.86 -6.85 3.91
N HIS A 24 -1.22 -6.32 4.97
CA HIS A 24 -1.21 -4.88 5.25
C HIS A 24 -0.63 -4.08 4.07
N GLU A 25 0.54 -4.45 3.59
CA GLU A 25 1.23 -3.74 2.50
C GLU A 25 0.38 -3.73 1.21
N LEU A 26 -0.19 -4.88 0.84
CA LEU A 26 -1.03 -5.01 -0.36
C LEU A 26 -2.34 -4.22 -0.23
N THR A 27 -3.01 -4.31 0.93
CA THR A 27 -4.27 -3.61 1.16
C THR A 27 -4.06 -2.09 1.15
N ALA A 28 -3.04 -1.60 1.85
CA ALA A 28 -2.71 -0.18 1.90
C ALA A 28 -2.30 0.35 0.50
N PHE A 29 -1.49 -0.40 -0.23
CA PHE A 29 -1.08 -0.06 -1.59
C PHE A 29 -2.28 0.07 -2.53
N GLN A 30 -3.09 -0.99 -2.64
CA GLN A 30 -4.23 -1.02 -3.55
C GLN A 30 -5.29 0.02 -3.19
N SER A 31 -5.52 0.26 -1.91
CA SER A 31 -6.49 1.29 -1.48
C SER A 31 -6.03 2.70 -1.88
N ASN A 32 -4.75 3.05 -1.69
CA ASN A 32 -4.24 4.36 -2.11
C ASN A 32 -4.32 4.54 -3.63
N TYR A 33 -3.94 3.52 -4.41
CA TYR A 33 -4.00 3.64 -5.87
C TYR A 33 -5.43 3.63 -6.41
N LEU A 34 -6.35 2.87 -5.82
CA LEU A 34 -7.77 2.92 -6.19
C LEU A 34 -8.34 4.33 -5.99
N MET A 35 -8.06 4.96 -4.86
CA MET A 35 -8.46 6.35 -4.61
C MET A 35 -7.85 7.29 -5.64
N ALA A 36 -6.55 7.17 -5.93
CA ALA A 36 -5.89 7.99 -6.94
C ALA A 36 -6.51 7.82 -8.33
N PHE A 37 -6.72 6.58 -8.78
CA PHE A 37 -7.34 6.30 -10.09
C PHE A 37 -8.74 6.89 -10.20
N LYS A 38 -9.58 6.74 -9.16
CA LYS A 38 -10.92 7.34 -9.13
C LYS A 38 -10.88 8.87 -9.18
N MET A 39 -9.89 9.49 -8.54
CA MET A 39 -9.68 10.94 -8.60
C MET A 39 -9.16 11.41 -9.97
N ASP A 40 -8.35 10.61 -10.65
CA ASP A 40 -7.71 10.97 -11.92
C ASP A 40 -8.62 10.76 -13.14
N VAL A 41 -9.50 9.74 -13.11
CA VAL A 41 -10.37 9.36 -14.24
C VAL A 41 -11.14 10.52 -14.88
N PRO A 42 -11.74 11.46 -14.14
CA PRO A 42 -12.44 12.61 -14.72
C PRO A 42 -11.56 13.50 -15.61
N ASP A 43 -10.26 13.51 -15.36
CA ASP A 43 -9.30 14.35 -16.08
C ASP A 43 -8.70 13.67 -17.32
N ILE A 44 -8.83 12.36 -17.46
CA ILE A 44 -8.32 11.60 -18.61
C ILE A 44 -9.15 11.89 -19.86
N LYS A 45 -8.52 12.56 -20.84
CA LYS A 45 -9.17 12.96 -22.10
C LYS A 45 -9.12 11.90 -23.19
N ASP A 46 -8.11 11.04 -23.17
CA ASP A 46 -8.01 9.93 -24.11
C ASP A 46 -9.02 8.83 -23.74
N PRO A 47 -9.97 8.47 -24.64
CA PRO A 47 -11.04 7.53 -24.31
C PRO A 47 -10.54 6.10 -24.10
N THR A 48 -9.44 5.71 -24.77
CA THR A 48 -8.83 4.38 -24.63
C THR A 48 -8.17 4.25 -23.27
N LEU A 49 -7.39 5.26 -22.86
CA LEU A 49 -6.78 5.29 -21.54
C LEU A 49 -7.83 5.34 -20.43
N ARG A 50 -8.91 6.11 -20.61
CA ARG A 50 -10.01 6.16 -19.64
C ARG A 50 -10.70 4.81 -19.47
N ALA A 51 -10.87 4.04 -20.56
CA ALA A 51 -11.41 2.69 -20.49
C ALA A 51 -10.48 1.73 -19.73
N LEU A 52 -9.17 1.82 -19.95
CA LEU A 52 -8.17 1.04 -19.20
C LEU A 52 -8.17 1.38 -17.70
N TYR A 53 -8.35 2.65 -17.34
CA TYR A 53 -8.50 3.05 -15.94
C TYR A 53 -9.77 2.46 -15.33
N ALA A 54 -10.89 2.45 -16.05
CA ALA A 54 -12.13 1.84 -15.56
C ALA A 54 -11.97 0.32 -15.31
N GLU A 55 -11.37 -0.40 -16.26
CA GLU A 55 -11.06 -1.84 -16.09
C GLU A 55 -10.12 -2.08 -14.90
N THR A 56 -9.09 -1.23 -14.75
CA THR A 56 -8.15 -1.31 -13.62
C THR A 56 -8.84 -1.04 -12.28
N ILE A 57 -9.75 -0.05 -12.23
CA ILE A 57 -10.55 0.26 -11.04
C ILE A 57 -11.37 -0.97 -10.65
N ASP A 58 -12.11 -1.56 -11.59
CA ASP A 58 -12.93 -2.75 -11.33
C ASP A 58 -12.10 -3.93 -10.80
N ALA A 59 -10.93 -4.16 -11.40
CA ALA A 59 -10.01 -5.22 -10.95
C ALA A 59 -9.48 -4.96 -9.52
N VAL A 60 -9.05 -3.74 -9.22
CA VAL A 60 -8.53 -3.37 -7.90
C VAL A 60 -9.62 -3.39 -6.83
N GLU A 61 -10.86 -3.01 -7.17
CA GLU A 61 -11.99 -3.15 -6.26
C GLU A 61 -12.25 -4.61 -5.87
N ASN A 62 -12.17 -5.53 -6.83
CA ASN A 62 -12.35 -6.96 -6.58
C ASN A 62 -11.22 -7.51 -5.70
N ASN A 63 -9.97 -7.18 -6.03
CA ASN A 63 -8.82 -7.55 -5.19
C ASN A 63 -8.99 -7.05 -3.75
N LEU A 64 -9.42 -5.79 -3.54
CA LEU A 64 -9.62 -5.25 -2.20
C LEU A 64 -10.74 -5.96 -1.44
N LYS A 65 -11.85 -6.31 -2.12
CA LYS A 65 -12.93 -7.12 -1.52
C LYS A 65 -12.39 -8.46 -1.04
N GLU A 66 -11.58 -9.14 -1.83
CA GLU A 66 -10.94 -10.40 -1.45
C GLU A 66 -9.94 -10.22 -0.29
N LEU A 67 -9.07 -9.20 -0.34
CA LEU A 67 -8.06 -8.98 0.70
C LEU A 67 -8.67 -8.69 2.08
N ILE A 68 -9.73 -7.88 2.15
CA ILE A 68 -10.35 -7.52 3.44
C ILE A 68 -11.09 -8.70 4.10
N GLU A 69 -11.46 -9.74 3.35
CA GLU A 69 -12.01 -10.99 3.91
C GLU A 69 -11.01 -11.74 4.79
N TYR A 70 -9.70 -11.50 4.61
CA TYR A 70 -8.65 -12.07 5.46
C TYR A 70 -8.41 -11.27 6.75
N VAL A 71 -9.16 -10.18 7.01
CA VAL A 71 -8.97 -9.30 8.17
C VAL A 71 -9.95 -9.48 9.38
N PRO A 72 -10.90 -10.44 9.51
CA PRO A 72 -12.26 -10.23 10.08
C PRO A 72 -12.47 -9.97 11.60
N LYS A 73 -11.60 -9.29 12.34
CA LYS A 73 -11.90 -8.85 13.73
C LYS A 73 -11.58 -7.38 14.00
N ALA A 74 -11.66 -6.51 13.00
CA ALA A 74 -11.39 -5.09 13.19
C ALA A 74 -12.61 -4.32 13.75
N PRO A 75 -12.52 -3.68 14.94
CA PRO A 75 -13.57 -2.80 15.44
C PRO A 75 -13.64 -1.52 14.60
N THR A 76 -14.85 -1.12 14.22
CA THR A 76 -15.10 0.19 13.61
C THR A 76 -14.86 1.28 14.66
N ILE A 77 -13.70 1.92 14.59
CA ILE A 77 -13.50 3.22 15.24
C ILE A 77 -13.92 4.26 14.21
N ALA A 78 -15.01 4.98 14.49
CA ALA A 78 -15.39 6.15 13.71
C ALA A 78 -14.32 7.23 13.89
N HIS A 79 -13.26 7.20 13.08
CA HIS A 79 -12.41 8.35 12.91
C HIS A 79 -13.19 9.37 12.07
N ARG A 80 -13.62 10.46 12.72
CA ARG A 80 -14.05 11.68 12.05
C ARG A 80 -12.85 12.30 11.34
N ASN A 81 -12.47 11.75 10.20
CA ASN A 81 -11.80 12.56 9.19
C ASN A 81 -12.94 13.25 8.45
N SER A 82 -13.01 14.57 8.54
CA SER A 82 -13.88 15.36 7.66
C SER A 82 -13.68 14.86 6.24
N ALA A 83 -14.78 14.61 5.51
CA ALA A 83 -14.73 14.03 4.16
C ALA A 83 -13.77 14.78 3.22
N ASP A 84 -13.49 16.05 3.51
CA ASP A 84 -12.67 16.96 2.73
C ASP A 84 -11.16 16.91 3.04
N ASP A 85 -10.71 16.29 4.14
CA ASP A 85 -9.27 16.23 4.48
C ASP A 85 -8.60 14.96 3.92
N LEU A 86 -7.84 15.16 2.84
CA LEU A 86 -7.06 14.13 2.16
C LEU A 86 -5.59 14.06 2.65
N THR A 87 -5.23 14.73 3.76
CA THR A 87 -3.86 14.72 4.30
C THR A 87 -3.32 13.31 4.51
N GLY A 88 -4.11 12.41 5.11
CA GLY A 88 -3.71 11.02 5.33
C GLY A 88 -3.53 10.24 4.02
N PHE A 89 -4.34 10.53 3.00
CA PHE A 89 -4.21 9.92 1.67
C PHE A 89 -2.92 10.38 0.97
N TYR A 90 -2.65 11.69 0.92
CA TYR A 90 -1.42 12.21 0.32
C TYR A 90 -0.16 11.78 1.08
N GLY A 91 -0.23 11.71 2.41
CA GLY A 91 0.85 11.16 3.24
C GLY A 91 1.09 9.67 2.96
N GLY A 92 0.03 8.89 2.77
CA GLY A 92 0.09 7.49 2.36
C GLY A 92 0.78 7.29 1.01
N GLN A 93 0.39 8.07 -0.01
CA GLN A 93 1.04 8.05 -1.32
C GLN A 93 2.53 8.38 -1.23
N LEU A 94 2.90 9.42 -0.47
CA LEU A 94 4.31 9.80 -0.29
C LEU A 94 5.12 8.69 0.39
N LEU A 95 4.54 8.03 1.40
CA LEU A 95 5.17 6.92 2.11
C LEU A 95 5.36 5.70 1.20
N ILE A 96 4.34 5.32 0.43
CA ILE A 96 4.39 4.22 -0.54
C ILE A 96 5.45 4.51 -1.61
N PHE A 97 5.46 5.72 -2.17
CA PHE A 97 6.47 6.13 -3.14
C PHE A 97 7.88 5.99 -2.58
N ALA A 98 8.14 6.53 -1.38
CA ALA A 98 9.46 6.48 -0.76
C ALA A 98 9.92 5.04 -0.50
N LYS A 99 9.01 4.17 -0.03
CA LYS A 99 9.28 2.73 0.18
C LYS A 99 9.66 2.03 -1.12
N THR A 100 8.91 2.27 -2.20
CA THR A 100 9.19 1.71 -3.53
C THR A 100 10.49 2.25 -4.11
N ALA A 101 10.77 3.54 -3.94
CA ALA A 101 12.02 4.15 -4.39
C ALA A 101 13.24 3.50 -3.71
N VAL A 102 13.19 3.25 -2.40
CA VAL A 102 14.25 2.53 -1.67
C VAL A 102 14.48 1.14 -2.27
N ARG A 103 13.41 0.36 -2.49
CA ARG A 103 13.51 -1.00 -3.10
C ARG A 103 14.14 -0.93 -4.50
N ASN A 104 13.68 -0.01 -5.35
CA ASN A 104 14.17 0.12 -6.72
C ASN A 104 15.63 0.56 -6.78
N TYR A 105 16.05 1.51 -5.93
CA TYR A 105 17.45 1.91 -5.86
C TYR A 105 18.35 0.79 -5.35
N ALA A 106 17.90 -0.01 -4.37
CA ALA A 106 18.67 -1.15 -3.89
C ALA A 106 18.95 -2.15 -5.03
N ILE A 107 17.93 -2.49 -5.83
CA ILE A 107 18.09 -3.34 -7.03
C ILE A 107 19.04 -2.68 -8.03
N ALA A 108 18.85 -1.40 -8.36
CA ALA A 108 19.70 -0.72 -9.35
C ALA A 108 21.19 -0.67 -8.93
N VAL A 109 21.48 -0.58 -7.63
CA VAL A 109 22.84 -0.62 -7.08
C VAL A 109 23.49 -2.00 -7.27
N THR A 110 22.73 -3.10 -7.21
CA THR A 110 23.29 -4.45 -7.42
C THR A 110 23.59 -4.72 -8.89
N GLU A 111 22.78 -4.16 -9.80
CA GLU A 111 22.90 -4.42 -11.24
C GLU A 111 23.93 -3.54 -11.97
N THR A 112 24.38 -2.43 -11.37
CA THR A 112 25.24 -1.48 -12.08
C THR A 112 26.72 -1.88 -12.08
N ALA A 113 27.29 -2.08 -13.27
CA ALA A 113 28.73 -2.34 -13.45
C ALA A 113 29.59 -1.06 -13.45
N THR A 114 29.00 0.12 -13.66
CA THR A 114 29.71 1.39 -13.80
C THR A 114 29.96 2.03 -12.42
N PRO A 115 31.23 2.19 -11.97
CA PRO A 115 31.52 2.66 -10.60
C PRO A 115 30.92 4.02 -10.25
N LYS A 116 30.98 4.99 -11.18
CA LYS A 116 30.42 6.33 -10.95
C LYS A 116 28.89 6.34 -10.86
N LEU A 117 28.24 5.44 -11.60
CA LEU A 117 26.79 5.26 -11.51
C LEU A 117 26.42 4.63 -10.18
N ARG A 118 27.17 3.61 -9.71
CA ARG A 118 27.00 3.01 -8.38
C ARG A 118 27.03 4.06 -7.28
N GLU A 119 28.05 4.93 -7.26
CA GLU A 119 28.16 6.02 -6.28
C GLU A 119 26.92 6.96 -6.32
N THR A 120 26.43 7.28 -7.51
CA THR A 120 25.25 8.14 -7.68
C THR A 120 23.98 7.48 -7.17
N LEU A 121 23.75 6.20 -7.52
CA LEU A 121 22.58 5.44 -7.09
C LEU A 121 22.60 5.22 -5.56
N THR A 122 23.75 4.91 -4.97
CA THR A 122 23.88 4.79 -3.50
C THR A 122 23.55 6.11 -2.80
N ARG A 123 23.99 7.26 -3.32
CA ARG A 123 23.61 8.56 -2.75
C ARG A 123 22.11 8.83 -2.87
N GLN A 124 21.48 8.46 -3.98
CA GLN A 124 20.04 8.60 -4.17
C GLN A 124 19.23 7.65 -3.28
N LEU A 125 19.69 6.41 -3.10
CA LEU A 125 19.16 5.45 -2.14
C LEU A 125 19.11 6.05 -0.73
N ASN A 126 20.23 6.62 -0.26
CA ASN A 126 20.29 7.25 1.06
C ASN A 126 19.28 8.39 1.21
N LYS A 127 19.11 9.22 0.17
CA LYS A 127 18.06 10.26 0.16
C LYS A 127 16.64 9.68 0.20
N ALA A 128 16.39 8.57 -0.49
CA ALA A 128 15.10 7.89 -0.45
C ALA A 128 14.82 7.30 0.95
N ILE A 129 15.84 6.77 1.63
CA ILE A 129 15.75 6.30 3.03
C ILE A 129 15.36 7.46 3.96
N GLU A 130 16.02 8.61 3.84
CA GLU A 130 15.69 9.80 4.62
C GLU A 130 14.26 10.30 4.36
N LEU A 131 13.82 10.30 3.09
CA LEU A 131 12.46 10.67 2.72
C LEU A 131 11.45 9.70 3.33
N HIS A 132 11.69 8.40 3.26
CA HIS A 132 10.83 7.39 3.86
C HIS A 132 10.70 7.61 5.37
N ALA A 133 11.81 7.88 6.08
CA ALA A 133 11.77 8.18 7.51
C ALA A 133 10.92 9.42 7.82
N LYS A 134 11.09 10.52 7.06
CA LYS A 134 10.30 11.74 7.23
C LYS A 134 8.80 11.52 6.98
N ALA A 135 8.45 10.82 5.90
CA ALA A 135 7.07 10.48 5.57
C ALA A 135 6.45 9.57 6.63
N PHE A 136 7.22 8.59 7.13
CA PHE A 136 6.79 7.70 8.21
C PHE A 136 6.49 8.48 9.48
N TYR A 137 7.41 9.33 9.96
CA TYR A 137 7.19 10.11 11.19
C TYR A 137 6.02 11.08 11.05
N PHE A 138 5.87 11.73 9.90
CA PHE A 138 4.71 12.57 9.60
C PHE A 138 3.39 11.81 9.77
N MET A 139 3.30 10.61 9.20
CA MET A 139 2.11 9.75 9.28
C MET A 139 1.90 9.18 10.68
N TYR A 140 2.97 8.77 11.35
CA TYR A 140 2.94 8.17 12.68
C TYR A 140 2.48 9.17 13.74
N GLU A 141 3.10 10.35 13.80
CA GLU A 141 2.80 11.41 14.77
C GLU A 141 1.35 11.90 14.69
N ARG A 142 0.75 11.83 13.49
CA ARG A 142 -0.64 12.24 13.23
C ARG A 142 -1.64 11.07 13.37
N GLY A 143 -1.16 9.89 13.72
CA GLY A 143 -1.99 8.70 13.91
C GLY A 143 -2.50 8.04 12.62
N PHE A 144 -2.03 8.50 11.45
CA PHE A 144 -2.37 7.90 10.16
C PHE A 144 -1.70 6.53 9.96
N TYR A 145 -0.54 6.29 10.59
CA TYR A 145 0.19 5.02 10.49
C TYR A 145 0.60 4.49 11.88
N PRO A 146 -0.27 3.80 12.63
CA PRO A 146 -0.01 3.34 14.00
C PRO A 146 0.84 2.06 14.05
N SER A 147 2.09 2.13 13.58
CA SER A 147 2.98 0.97 13.35
C SER A 147 3.22 0.05 14.55
N TYR A 148 3.15 0.58 15.78
CA TYR A 148 3.33 -0.19 17.02
C TYR A 148 2.04 -0.81 17.55
N ASN A 149 0.89 -0.60 16.89
CA ASN A 149 -0.38 -1.19 17.24
C ASN A 149 -0.96 -1.91 16.02
N LEU A 150 -0.60 -3.18 15.87
CA LEU A 150 -0.99 -4.00 14.72
C LEU A 150 -2.52 -4.10 14.55
N GLN A 151 -3.27 -4.23 15.65
CA GLN A 151 -4.73 -4.26 15.58
C GLN A 151 -5.29 -2.96 14.99
N LYS A 152 -4.75 -1.80 15.40
CA LYS A 152 -5.14 -0.50 14.86
C LYS A 152 -4.66 -0.32 13.42
N LEU A 153 -3.49 -0.84 13.07
CA LEU A 153 -2.95 -0.81 11.70
C LEU A 153 -3.88 -1.56 10.74
N LEU A 154 -4.23 -2.81 11.04
CA LEU A 154 -5.15 -3.62 10.23
C LEU A 154 -6.57 -3.01 10.19
N THR A 155 -7.02 -2.40 11.29
CA THR A 155 -8.29 -1.66 11.31
C THR A 155 -8.25 -0.46 10.36
N ASN A 156 -7.15 0.29 10.35
CA ASN A 156 -6.96 1.40 9.42
C ASN A 156 -6.93 0.93 7.96
N ASP A 157 -6.33 -0.22 7.66
CA ASP A 157 -6.30 -0.79 6.30
C ASP A 157 -7.71 -1.08 5.79
N VAL A 158 -8.56 -1.71 6.61
CA VAL A 158 -9.97 -1.98 6.24
C VAL A 158 -10.75 -0.69 6.05
N MET A 159 -10.55 0.31 6.91
CA MET A 159 -11.22 1.60 6.74
C MET A 159 -10.79 2.31 5.46
N LEU A 160 -9.49 2.28 5.15
CA LEU A 160 -8.95 2.87 3.92
C LEU A 160 -9.49 2.14 2.68
N ALA A 161 -9.51 0.81 2.69
CA ALA A 161 -10.10 0.01 1.61
C ALA A 161 -11.58 0.32 1.40
N LYS A 162 -12.37 0.37 2.49
CA LYS A 162 -13.79 0.74 2.42
C LYS A 162 -14.00 2.16 1.88
N LYS A 163 -13.16 3.12 2.29
CA LYS A 163 -13.21 4.49 1.75
C LYS A 163 -12.95 4.47 0.25
N ALA A 164 -11.90 3.79 -0.20
CA ALA A 164 -11.54 3.67 -1.60
C ALA A 164 -12.64 3.02 -2.46
N LEU A 165 -13.29 1.98 -1.92
CA LEU A 165 -14.45 1.32 -2.55
C LEU A 165 -15.68 2.24 -2.64
N SER A 166 -15.89 3.13 -1.67
CA SER A 166 -17.06 4.01 -1.60
C SER A 166 -16.96 5.33 -2.36
N MET A 167 -15.74 5.71 -2.77
CA MET A 167 -15.50 6.88 -3.65
C MET A 167 -16.07 6.63 -5.05
#